data_AF-A0A2C6KY04-F1
#
_entry.id   AF-A0A2C6KY04-F1
#
_cell.length_a   1.000
_cell.length_b   1.000
_cell.length_c   1.000
_cell.angle_alpha   90.00
_cell.angle_beta   90.00
_cell.angle_gamma   90.00
#
_symmetry.space_group_name_H-M   'P 1'
#
loop_
_entity.id
_entity.type
_entity.pdbx_description
1 polymer ?
#
loop_
_entity_poly.entity_id
_entity_poly.type
_entity_poly.pdbx_seq_one_letter_code
_entity_poly.pdbx_strand_id
1 'polypeptide(L)' 'NKVDLRDKRAVTYLEASRFAQENDILFLETSAFTGEGVEEVFVKVARLILNKIE' A
#
# COMPACT_ATOMS: atom_id res chain seq x y z
N ASN A 1 -0.80 -5.08 3.63
CA ASN A 1 -1.66 -5.29 4.83
C ASN A 1 -0.91 -6.15 5.85
N LYS A 2 -1.24 -6.05 7.16
CA LYS A 2 -0.62 -6.75 8.30
C LYS A 2 0.80 -6.28 8.71
N VAL A 3 1.09 -4.99 8.58
CA VAL A 3 2.38 -4.38 8.98
C VAL A 3 2.71 -4.59 10.46
N ASP A 4 1.69 -4.76 11.29
CA ASP A 4 1.78 -5.05 12.72
C ASP A 4 2.56 -6.34 13.03
N LEU A 5 2.56 -7.33 12.13
CA LEU A 5 3.28 -8.59 12.30
C LEU A 5 4.73 -8.50 11.77
N ARG A 6 5.51 -7.55 12.30
CA ARG A 6 6.90 -7.31 11.87
C ARG A 6 7.79 -8.55 11.99
N ASP A 7 7.60 -9.33 13.05
CA ASP A 7 8.40 -10.53 13.35
C ASP A 7 8.09 -11.72 12.42
N LYS A 8 6.97 -11.67 11.68
CA LYS A 8 6.57 -12.70 10.70
C LYS A 8 6.62 -12.17 9.26
N ARG A 9 7.35 -11.07 9.04
CA ARG A 9 7.46 -10.44 7.73
C ARG A 9 8.24 -11.35 6.78
N ALA A 10 7.52 -11.96 5.84
CA ALA A 10 8.11 -12.77 4.78
C ALA A 10 8.55 -11.93 3.55
N VAL A 11 7.96 -10.75 3.36
CA VAL A 11 8.22 -9.87 2.21
C VAL A 11 8.72 -8.52 2.69
N THR A 12 9.85 -8.08 2.15
CA THR A 12 10.45 -6.80 2.52
C THR A 12 9.73 -5.64 1.84
N TYR A 13 9.74 -4.46 2.47
CA TYR A 13 9.19 -3.24 1.87
C TYR A 13 9.85 -2.94 0.51
N LEU A 14 11.18 -3.09 0.43
CA LEU A 14 11.94 -2.78 -0.78
C LEU A 14 11.54 -3.68 -1.96
N GLU A 15 11.39 -4.97 -1.72
CA GLU A 15 10.98 -5.95 -2.73
C GLU A 15 9.59 -5.63 -3.27
N ALA A 16 8.62 -5.43 -2.37
CA ALA A 16 7.26 -5.10 -2.77
C ALA A 16 7.16 -3.73 -3.46
N SER A 17 7.92 -2.73 -2.99
CA SER A 17 7.99 -1.42 -3.62
C SER A 17 8.62 -1.46 -5.01
N ARG A 18 9.64 -2.30 -5.21
CA ARG A 18 10.27 -2.48 -6.53
C ARG A 18 9.30 -3.16 -7.49
N PHE A 19 8.66 -4.24 -7.06
CA PHE A 19 7.65 -4.94 -7.86
C PHE A 19 6.52 -3.98 -8.29
N ALA A 20 6.12 -3.08 -7.40
CA ALA A 20 5.08 -2.11 -7.68
C ALA A 20 5.48 -1.07 -8.73
N GLN A 21 6.71 -0.54 -8.63
CA GLN A 21 7.27 0.36 -9.65
C GLN A 21 7.43 -0.33 -11.00
N GLU A 22 7.89 -1.57 -11.03
CA GLU A 22 8.09 -2.32 -12.28
C GLU A 22 6.77 -2.61 -13.01
N ASN A 23 5.65 -2.71 -12.29
CA ASN A 23 4.34 -3.03 -12.84
C ASN A 23 3.40 -1.80 -12.93
N ASP A 24 3.89 -0.59 -12.63
CA ASP A 24 3.10 0.64 -12.54
C ASP A 24 1.83 0.50 -11.66
N ILE A 25 1.93 -0.27 -10.59
CA ILE A 25 0.86 -0.50 -9.62
C ILE A 25 1.12 0.28 -8.33
N LEU A 26 0.05 0.80 -7.73
CA LEU A 26 0.14 1.50 -6.45
C LEU A 26 0.48 0.50 -5.33
N PHE A 27 1.50 0.81 -4.53
CA PHE A 27 1.84 0.05 -3.34
C PHE A 27 1.78 0.92 -2.08
N LEU A 28 1.06 0.41 -1.08
CA LEU A 28 1.02 0.94 0.28
C LEU A 28 0.97 -0.21 1.28
N GLU A 29 1.72 -0.04 2.36
CA GLU A 29 1.66 -0.92 3.52
C GLU A 29 0.59 -0.42 4.50
N THR A 30 -0.22 -1.34 5.01
CA THR A 30 -1.34 -1.04 5.90
C THR A 30 -1.46 -2.09 6.99
N SER A 31 -2.12 -1.76 8.09
CA SER A 31 -2.60 -2.73 9.06
C SER A 31 -4.09 -2.49 9.33
N ALA A 32 -4.91 -3.44 8.93
CA ALA A 32 -6.32 -3.45 9.29
C ALA A 32 -6.55 -3.65 10.80
N PHE A 33 -5.55 -4.17 11.54
CA PHE A 33 -5.68 -4.42 12.98
C PHE A 33 -5.42 -3.15 13.81
N THR A 34 -4.40 -2.37 13.45
CA THR A 34 -4.10 -1.10 14.13
C THR A 34 -4.77 0.11 13.49
N GLY A 35 -5.37 -0.06 12.30
CA GLY A 35 -5.92 1.02 11.49
C GLY A 35 -4.86 1.81 10.71
N GLU A 36 -3.58 1.46 10.85
CA GLU A 36 -2.45 2.15 10.21
C GLU A 36 -2.53 2.06 8.69
N GLY A 37 -2.45 3.20 8.01
CA GLY A 37 -2.40 3.30 6.54
C GLY A 37 -3.71 2.94 5.82
N VAL A 38 -4.76 2.49 6.52
CA VAL A 38 -6.03 2.11 5.89
C VAL A 38 -6.71 3.30 5.24
N GLU A 39 -6.89 4.40 5.99
CA GLU A 39 -7.50 5.62 5.48
C GLU A 39 -6.69 6.23 4.32
N GLU A 40 -5.37 6.28 4.47
CA GLU A 40 -4.47 6.83 3.46
C GLU A 40 -4.55 6.06 2.13
N VAL A 41 -4.68 4.73 2.18
CA VAL A 41 -4.89 3.90 0.98
C VAL A 41 -6.16 4.30 0.24
N PHE A 42 -7.28 4.40 0.94
CA PHE A 42 -8.56 4.74 0.29
C PHE A 42 -8.53 6.15 -0.31
N VAL A 43 -7.99 7.13 0.41
CA VAL A 43 -7.89 8.51 -0.08
C VAL A 43 -6.96 8.60 -1.29
N LYS A 44 -5.80 7.95 -1.26
CA LYS A 44 -4.86 7.95 -2.41
C LYS A 44 -5.47 7.28 -3.64
N VAL A 45 -6.13 6.13 -3.48
CA VAL A 45 -6.78 5.42 -4.59
C VAL A 45 -7.91 6.27 -5.19
N ALA A 46 -8.76 6.87 -4.36
CA ALA A 46 -9.84 7.74 -4.84
C ALA A 46 -9.31 8.94 -5.64
N ARG A 47 -8.24 9.60 -5.15
CA ARG A 47 -7.58 10.71 -5.88
C ARG A 47 -6.95 10.26 -7.19
N LEU A 48 -6.31 9.10 -7.21
CA LEU A 48 -5.71 8.54 -8.43
C LEU A 48 -6.76 8.23 -9.49
N ILE A 49 -7.91 7.70 -9.08
CA ILE A 49 -9.03 7.45 -9.99
C ILE A 49 -9.60 8.78 -10.50
N LEU A 50 -9.82 9.76 -9.62
CA LEU A 50 -10.33 11.07 -10.01
C LEU A 50 -9.41 11.77 -11.02
N ASN A 51 -8.11 11.84 -10.74
CA ASN A 51 -7.11 12.45 -11.63
C ASN A 51 -6.94 11.71 -12.97
N LYS A 52 -7.40 10.46 -13.09
CA LYS A 52 -7.39 9.73 -14.36
C LYS A 52 -8.65 9.98 -15.20
N ILE A 53 -9.71 10.51 -14.59
CA ILE A 53 -11.00 10.75 -15.24
C ILE A 53 -11.10 12.22 -15.71
N GLU A 54 -10.42 13.14 -15.03
CA GLU A 54 -10.16 14.51 -15.52
C GLU A 54 -9.05 14.56 -16.59
#